data_AF-A0A1J5QYR8-F1
#
_entry.id   AF-A0A1J5QYR8-F1
#
_cell.length_a   1.000
_cell.length_b   1.000
_cell.length_c   1.000
_cell.angle_alpha   90.00
_cell.angle_beta   90.00
_cell.angle_gamma   90.00
#
_symmetry.space_group_name_H-M   'P 1'
#
loop_
_entity.id
_entity.type
_entity.pdbx_description
1 polymer ?
#
loop_
_entity_poly.entity_id
_entity_poly.type
_entity_poly.pdbx_seq_one_letter_code
_entity_poly.pdbx_strand_id
1 'polypeptide(L)'
;MAAPEASVAPHPPAGLLTARAVVPAALGLTLAVTVWAVGLPAGPSLFGSSLADLTVPTAILLALTGLWLAGWTSTTRESWRVVDIVTASVLGVAGGFLFVLWNLSWPVVSGALAAFPPASGIGVGIWLLPGVLGALVIRKPGAALYTELLAAVVSALVGNQWGFSTVWYGFLEGLGPEVLFAILLYRRFGLGASLGGGAAAGVVVGLLDTFVYYPEFSPVFKAVYIVAAITSGVVIAGVGSWALTRALARTGALSSLASGRDARRV
;
A
#
# COMPACT_ATOMS: atom_id res chain seq x y z
N MET A 1 -40.22 -20.52 37.74
CA MET A 1 -39.53 -19.23 37.58
C MET A 1 -38.78 -19.31 36.26
N ALA A 2 -39.38 -18.80 35.17
CA ALA A 2 -38.84 -18.92 33.82
C ALA A 2 -37.82 -17.79 33.58
N ALA A 3 -36.66 -18.12 33.02
CA ALA A 3 -35.63 -17.14 32.65
C ALA A 3 -36.10 -16.30 31.44
N PRO A 4 -35.79 -14.99 31.39
CA PRO A 4 -36.21 -14.15 30.27
C PRO A 4 -35.40 -14.49 29.01
N GLU A 5 -36.10 -14.71 27.89
CA GLU A 5 -35.51 -14.86 26.56
C GLU A 5 -34.73 -13.59 26.19
N ALA A 6 -33.43 -13.74 25.93
CA ALA A 6 -32.59 -12.68 25.40
C ALA A 6 -33.09 -12.30 24.01
N SER A 7 -33.63 -11.08 23.85
CA SER A 7 -34.05 -10.58 22.55
C SER A 7 -32.84 -10.50 21.61
N VAL A 8 -32.83 -11.34 20.58
CA VAL A 8 -31.85 -11.28 19.50
C VAL A 8 -32.07 -9.96 18.75
N ALA A 9 -31.14 -9.01 18.90
CA ALA A 9 -31.19 -7.76 18.16
C ALA A 9 -31.11 -8.05 16.64
N PRO A 10 -31.92 -7.39 15.81
CA PRO A 10 -31.96 -7.65 14.38
C PRO A 10 -30.59 -7.37 13.74
N HIS A 11 -30.13 -8.30 12.90
CA HIS A 11 -28.95 -8.07 12.06
C HIS A 11 -29.19 -6.85 11.16
N PRO A 12 -28.27 -5.87 11.13
CA PRO A 12 -28.43 -4.71 10.26
C PRO A 12 -28.47 -5.18 8.79
N PRO A 13 -29.34 -4.60 7.95
CA PRO A 13 -29.50 -5.01 6.57
C PRO A 13 -28.17 -4.87 5.81
N ALA A 14 -27.84 -5.91 5.04
CA ALA A 14 -26.75 -5.84 4.08
C ALA A 14 -27.13 -4.87 2.96
N GLY A 15 -26.28 -3.87 2.73
CA GLY A 15 -26.29 -3.08 1.49
C GLY A 15 -26.91 -1.70 1.63
N LEU A 16 -26.09 -0.73 2.04
CA LEU A 16 -26.11 0.65 1.56
C LEU A 16 -24.72 1.23 1.90
N LEU A 17 -23.99 1.72 0.88
CA LEU A 17 -22.81 2.55 1.11
C LEU A 17 -23.25 3.73 1.97
N THR A 18 -22.91 3.70 3.26
CA THR A 18 -23.33 4.76 4.18
C THR A 18 -22.76 6.10 3.73
N ALA A 19 -23.44 7.21 4.00
CA ALA A 19 -22.92 8.56 3.70
C ALA A 19 -21.49 8.76 4.26
N ARG A 20 -21.16 8.06 5.36
CA ARG A 20 -19.83 8.02 5.98
C ARG A 20 -18.72 7.46 5.08
N ALA A 21 -19.05 6.59 4.13
CA ALA A 21 -18.12 6.06 3.15
C ALA A 21 -18.13 6.89 1.85
N VAL A 22 -19.32 7.31 1.39
CA VAL A 22 -19.46 7.99 0.09
C VAL A 22 -18.82 9.38 0.09
N VAL A 23 -19.04 10.16 1.15
CA VAL A 23 -18.55 11.54 1.25
C VAL A 23 -17.02 11.65 1.14
N PRO A 24 -16.21 10.95 1.96
CA PRO A 24 -14.75 11.06 1.86
C PRO A 24 -14.21 10.55 0.51
N ALA A 25 -14.78 9.49 -0.06
CA ALA A 25 -14.38 8.99 -1.38
C ALA A 25 -14.67 10.01 -2.49
N ALA A 26 -15.89 10.55 -2.52
CA ALA A 26 -16.29 11.54 -3.52
C ALA A 26 -15.47 12.83 -3.42
N LEU A 27 -15.24 13.32 -2.19
CA LEU A 27 -14.39 14.49 -1.96
C LEU A 27 -12.95 14.25 -2.41
N GLY A 28 -12.34 13.12 -2.03
CA GLY A 28 -10.97 12.79 -2.42
C GLY A 28 -10.81 12.71 -3.94
N LEU A 29 -11.73 12.03 -4.63
CA LEU A 29 -11.73 11.93 -6.10
C LEU A 29 -11.95 13.28 -6.78
N THR A 30 -12.86 14.10 -6.25
CA THR A 30 -13.14 15.44 -6.82
C THR A 30 -11.93 16.36 -6.68
N LEU A 31 -11.31 16.36 -5.49
CA LEU A 31 -10.09 17.13 -5.24
C LEU A 31 -8.94 16.63 -6.11
N ALA A 32 -8.78 15.31 -6.26
CA ALA A 32 -7.76 14.72 -7.13
C ALA A 32 -7.93 15.17 -8.59
N VAL A 33 -9.13 15.07 -9.15
CA VAL A 33 -9.44 15.51 -10.52
C VAL A 33 -9.20 17.02 -10.67
N THR A 34 -9.57 17.81 -9.67
CA THR A 34 -9.36 19.26 -9.68
C THR A 34 -7.87 19.60 -9.71
N VAL A 35 -7.08 19.00 -8.82
CA VAL A 35 -5.62 19.23 -8.77
C VAL A 35 -4.95 18.76 -10.06
N TRP A 36 -5.35 17.61 -10.59
CA TRP A 36 -4.82 17.09 -11.85
C TRP A 36 -5.15 18.00 -13.04
N ALA A 37 -6.37 18.54 -13.11
CA ALA A 37 -6.82 19.39 -14.21
C ALA A 37 -6.24 20.81 -14.15
N VAL A 38 -6.11 21.37 -12.95
CA VAL A 38 -5.64 22.75 -12.73
C VAL A 38 -4.12 22.84 -12.69
N GLY A 39 -3.46 21.81 -12.15
CA GLY A 39 -2.02 21.83 -11.87
C GLY A 39 -1.67 22.58 -10.58
N LEU A 40 -0.55 22.21 -9.97
CA LEU A 40 0.05 22.97 -8.89
C LEU A 40 0.96 24.09 -9.44
N PRO A 41 1.09 25.23 -8.73
CA PRO A 41 1.86 26.37 -9.21
C PRO A 41 3.36 26.03 -9.28
N ALA A 42 4.04 26.49 -10.34
CA ALA A 42 5.48 26.23 -10.52
C ALA A 42 6.41 27.05 -9.58
N GLY A 43 5.90 28.14 -8.99
CA GLY A 43 6.69 29.11 -8.24
C GLY A 43 7.26 28.62 -6.90
N PRO A 44 6.49 27.93 -6.05
CA PRO A 44 7.01 27.38 -4.79
C PRO A 44 7.70 26.04 -5.01
N SER A 45 8.83 25.82 -4.32
CA SER A 45 9.50 24.53 -4.26
C SER A 45 9.38 23.91 -2.87
N LEU A 46 9.13 22.61 -2.80
CA LEU A 46 9.10 21.82 -1.57
C LEU A 46 10.16 20.72 -1.67
N PHE A 47 11.08 20.68 -0.70
CA PHE A 47 12.16 19.68 -0.64
C PHE A 47 12.99 19.58 -1.94
N GLY A 48 13.24 20.72 -2.60
CA GLY A 48 14.01 20.79 -3.85
C GLY A 48 13.24 20.38 -5.11
N SER A 49 11.94 20.05 -5.01
CA SER A 49 11.05 19.77 -6.14
C SER A 49 10.13 20.96 -6.39
N SER A 50 9.83 21.31 -7.65
CA SER A 50 8.78 22.30 -7.92
C SER A 50 7.43 21.73 -7.49
N LEU A 51 6.54 22.57 -6.97
CA LEU A 51 5.17 22.14 -6.70
C LEU A 51 4.47 21.60 -7.95
N ALA A 52 4.81 22.12 -9.15
CA ALA A 52 4.27 21.61 -10.40
C ALA A 52 4.58 20.11 -10.60
N ASP A 53 5.79 19.66 -10.23
CA ASP A 53 6.21 18.26 -10.33
C ASP A 53 5.44 17.35 -9.36
N LEU A 54 4.89 17.93 -8.29
CA LEU A 54 4.09 17.23 -7.29
C LEU A 54 2.60 17.17 -7.65
N THR A 55 2.17 17.72 -8.79
CA THR A 55 0.75 17.72 -9.20
C THR A 55 0.17 16.32 -9.23
N VAL A 56 0.82 15.38 -9.93
CA VAL A 56 0.33 14.00 -10.05
C VAL A 56 0.42 13.25 -8.73
N PRO A 57 1.55 13.26 -7.99
CA PRO A 57 1.61 12.69 -6.64
C PRO A 57 0.49 13.20 -5.72
N THR A 58 0.19 14.51 -5.78
CA THR A 58 -0.87 15.12 -4.96
C THR A 58 -2.27 14.66 -5.38
N ALA A 59 -2.54 14.55 -6.69
CA ALA A 59 -3.80 14.02 -7.16
C ALA A 59 -4.02 12.57 -6.72
N ILE A 60 -2.98 11.72 -6.85
CA ILE A 60 -3.02 10.33 -6.39
C ILE A 60 -3.24 10.28 -4.86
N LEU A 61 -2.51 11.09 -4.10
CA LEU A 61 -2.65 11.22 -2.65
C LEU A 61 -4.10 11.50 -2.25
N LEU A 62 -4.73 12.50 -2.88
CA LEU A 62 -6.09 12.92 -2.57
C LEU A 62 -7.12 11.83 -2.89
N ALA A 63 -6.98 11.18 -4.04
CA ALA A 63 -7.85 10.08 -4.44
C ALA A 63 -7.75 8.90 -3.48
N LEU A 64 -6.52 8.44 -3.22
CA LEU A 64 -6.27 7.30 -2.33
C LEU A 64 -6.65 7.60 -0.89
N THR A 65 -6.39 8.80 -0.39
CA THR A 65 -6.78 9.21 0.98
C THR A 65 -8.30 9.24 1.13
N GLY A 66 -9.04 9.74 0.13
CA GLY A 66 -10.50 9.73 0.16
C GLY A 66 -11.07 8.30 0.21
N LEU A 67 -10.53 7.41 -0.62
CA LEU A 67 -10.92 5.98 -0.64
C LEU A 67 -10.52 5.27 0.66
N TRP A 68 -9.34 5.57 1.18
CA TRP A 68 -8.86 5.04 2.45
C TRP A 68 -9.76 5.47 3.61
N LEU A 69 -10.07 6.77 3.71
CA LEU A 69 -10.98 7.31 4.72
C LEU A 69 -12.37 6.68 4.63
N ALA A 70 -12.88 6.44 3.42
CA ALA A 70 -14.16 5.76 3.21
C ALA A 70 -14.18 4.32 3.78
N GLY A 71 -13.09 3.57 3.57
CA GLY A 71 -12.91 2.25 4.18
C GLY A 71 -12.73 2.31 5.68
N TRP A 72 -11.96 3.29 6.15
CA TRP A 72 -11.68 3.48 7.58
C TRP A 72 -12.94 3.81 8.38
N THR A 73 -13.83 4.65 7.85
CA THR A 73 -15.07 5.06 8.53
C THR A 73 -16.18 4.02 8.45
N SER A 74 -16.10 3.07 7.51
CA SER A 74 -17.12 2.04 7.28
C SER A 74 -16.87 0.74 8.04
N THR A 75 -15.70 0.56 8.67
CA THR A 75 -15.35 -0.67 9.39
C THR A 75 -15.47 -0.50 10.90
N THR A 76 -16.00 -1.52 11.59
CA THR A 76 -16.04 -1.55 13.06
C THR A 76 -14.62 -1.76 13.57
N ARG A 77 -14.07 -0.74 14.22
CA ARG A 77 -12.66 -0.67 14.63
C ARG A 77 -12.32 -1.75 15.65
N GLU A 78 -11.42 -2.67 15.32
CA GLU A 78 -10.56 -3.27 16.34
C GLU A 78 -9.39 -2.32 16.61
N SER A 79 -9.27 -1.82 17.84
CA SER A 79 -8.16 -0.96 18.23
C SER A 79 -6.83 -1.68 18.07
N TRP A 80 -5.79 -0.96 17.63
CA TRP A 80 -4.43 -1.48 17.63
C TRP A 80 -4.00 -1.77 19.06
N ARG A 81 -3.51 -2.99 19.29
CA ARG A 81 -2.89 -3.38 20.56
C ARG A 81 -1.40 -3.05 20.48
N VAL A 82 -0.75 -2.95 21.62
CA VAL A 82 0.72 -2.74 21.69
C VAL A 82 1.47 -3.79 20.86
N VAL A 83 1.07 -5.05 20.94
CA VAL A 83 1.68 -6.14 20.15
C VAL A 83 1.51 -5.94 18.63
N ASP A 84 0.41 -5.33 18.19
CA ASP A 84 0.18 -5.05 16.78
C ASP A 84 1.12 -3.94 16.30
N ILE A 85 1.27 -2.87 17.10
CA ILE A 85 2.19 -1.76 16.82
C ILE A 85 3.63 -2.28 16.76
N VAL A 86 4.07 -2.98 17.81
CA VAL A 86 5.44 -3.52 17.89
C VAL A 86 5.74 -4.46 16.73
N THR A 87 4.81 -5.37 16.39
CA THR A 87 5.02 -6.29 15.26
C THR A 87 5.09 -5.54 13.94
N ALA A 88 4.18 -4.57 13.71
CA ALA A 88 4.21 -3.74 12.52
C ALA A 88 5.51 -2.92 12.43
N SER A 89 6.02 -2.39 13.55
CA SER A 89 7.29 -1.67 13.58
C SER A 89 8.46 -2.57 13.20
N VAL A 90 8.51 -3.79 13.73
CA VAL A 90 9.55 -4.77 13.38
C VAL A 90 9.50 -5.11 11.90
N LEU A 91 8.30 -5.34 11.34
CA LEU A 91 8.13 -5.60 9.92
C LEU A 91 8.54 -4.41 9.06
N GLY A 92 8.16 -3.18 9.43
CA GLY A 92 8.55 -1.97 8.73
C GLY A 92 10.06 -1.73 8.76
N VAL A 93 10.72 -1.91 9.91
CA VAL A 93 12.18 -1.80 10.02
C VAL A 93 12.88 -2.86 9.16
N ALA A 94 12.43 -4.12 9.21
CA ALA A 94 12.96 -5.18 8.34
C ALA A 94 12.75 -4.84 6.85
N GLY A 95 11.58 -4.30 6.50
CA GLY A 95 11.28 -3.78 5.17
C GLY A 95 12.20 -2.64 4.76
N GLY A 96 12.55 -1.74 5.68
CA GLY A 96 13.49 -0.65 5.42
C GLY A 96 14.89 -1.15 5.08
N PHE A 97 15.38 -2.19 5.77
CA PHE A 97 16.64 -2.84 5.40
C PHE A 97 16.55 -3.59 4.07
N LEU A 98 15.40 -4.21 3.77
CA LEU A 98 15.14 -4.78 2.45
C LEU A 98 15.25 -3.71 1.35
N PHE A 99 14.66 -2.53 1.58
CA PHE A 99 14.78 -1.40 0.65
C PHE A 99 16.22 -0.99 0.48
N VAL A 100 17.00 -0.84 1.57
CA VAL A 100 18.42 -0.48 1.48
C VAL A 100 19.19 -1.46 0.58
N LEU A 101 19.01 -2.77 0.79
CA LEU A 101 19.67 -3.79 -0.04
C LEU A 101 19.24 -3.70 -1.51
N TRP A 102 17.95 -3.46 -1.74
CA TRP A 102 17.41 -3.36 -3.08
C TRP A 102 17.86 -2.07 -3.79
N ASN A 103 17.92 -0.95 -3.07
CA ASN A 103 18.42 0.34 -3.56
C ASN A 103 19.87 0.23 -4.06
N LEU A 104 20.72 -0.50 -3.31
CA LEU A 104 22.11 -0.78 -3.69
C LEU A 104 22.21 -1.66 -4.94
N SER A 105 21.27 -2.59 -5.10
CA SER A 105 21.21 -3.50 -6.25
C SER A 105 20.61 -2.84 -7.50
N TRP A 106 19.81 -1.78 -7.31
CA TRP A 106 19.00 -1.19 -8.37
C TRP A 106 19.79 -0.71 -9.59
N PRO A 107 20.96 -0.05 -9.49
CA PRO A 107 21.73 0.37 -10.68
C PRO A 107 22.14 -0.80 -11.57
N VAL A 108 22.46 -1.95 -10.97
CA VAL A 108 22.82 -3.16 -11.72
C VAL A 108 21.60 -3.76 -12.42
N VAL A 109 20.48 -3.87 -11.70
CA VAL A 109 19.23 -4.44 -12.22
C VAL A 109 18.66 -3.57 -13.33
N SER A 110 18.53 -2.26 -13.09
CA SER A 110 18.03 -1.31 -14.08
C SER A 110 18.97 -1.19 -15.29
N GLY A 111 20.28 -1.25 -15.08
CA GLY A 111 21.28 -1.29 -16.16
C GLY A 111 21.12 -2.52 -17.07
N ALA A 112 20.86 -3.70 -16.49
CA ALA A 112 20.61 -4.91 -17.27
C ALA A 112 19.31 -4.84 -18.11
N LEU A 113 18.34 -4.03 -17.68
CA LEU A 113 17.06 -3.83 -18.36
C LEU A 113 17.05 -2.60 -19.28
N ALA A 114 18.16 -1.87 -19.39
CA ALA A 114 18.24 -0.61 -20.13
C ALA A 114 17.93 -0.76 -21.64
N ALA A 115 18.11 -1.95 -22.21
CA ALA A 115 17.76 -2.23 -23.61
C ALA A 115 16.25 -2.13 -23.88
N PHE A 116 15.41 -2.34 -22.86
CA PHE A 116 13.98 -2.12 -22.91
C PHE A 116 13.51 -1.45 -21.62
N PRO A 117 13.61 -0.11 -21.51
CA PRO A 117 13.38 0.62 -20.27
C PRO A 117 12.07 0.28 -19.55
N PRO A 118 10.92 0.06 -20.24
CA PRO A 118 9.69 -0.35 -19.55
C PRO A 118 9.79 -1.65 -18.74
N ALA A 119 10.75 -2.52 -19.01
CA ALA A 119 10.95 -3.74 -18.23
C ALA A 119 11.43 -3.47 -16.81
N SER A 120 12.02 -2.31 -16.47
CA SER A 120 12.43 -2.02 -15.10
C SER A 120 11.28 -2.10 -14.09
N GLY A 121 10.03 -1.92 -14.55
CA GLY A 121 8.82 -2.14 -13.77
C GLY A 121 8.73 -3.55 -13.14
N ILE A 122 9.41 -4.57 -13.67
CA ILE A 122 9.41 -5.91 -13.07
C ILE A 122 10.15 -5.98 -11.72
N GLY A 123 11.01 -5.00 -11.42
CA GLY A 123 11.80 -4.96 -10.19
C GLY A 123 11.13 -4.20 -9.04
N VAL A 124 10.03 -3.49 -9.28
CA VAL A 124 9.46 -2.57 -8.28
C VAL A 124 8.81 -3.29 -7.09
N GLY A 125 8.33 -4.52 -7.29
CA GLY A 125 7.58 -5.28 -6.30
C GLY A 125 8.35 -5.62 -5.03
N ILE A 126 9.68 -5.48 -5.01
CA ILE A 126 10.47 -5.62 -3.78
C ILE A 126 10.20 -4.46 -2.82
N TRP A 127 10.04 -3.23 -3.34
CA TRP A 127 9.66 -2.09 -2.51
C TRP A 127 8.24 -2.25 -1.98
N LEU A 128 7.33 -2.85 -2.74
CA LEU A 128 5.91 -2.94 -2.35
C LEU A 128 5.58 -4.01 -1.29
N LEU A 129 6.58 -4.82 -0.93
CA LEU A 129 6.40 -6.02 -0.09
C LEU A 129 6.01 -5.69 1.36
N PRO A 130 6.65 -4.74 2.07
CA PRO A 130 6.34 -4.47 3.48
C PRO A 130 4.87 -4.11 3.72
N GLY A 131 4.27 -3.27 2.87
CA GLY A 131 2.87 -2.86 2.98
C GLY A 131 1.90 -4.04 2.86
N VAL A 132 2.08 -4.90 1.85
CA VAL A 132 1.23 -6.09 1.70
C VAL A 132 1.43 -7.05 2.89
N LEU A 133 2.68 -7.26 3.33
CA LEU A 133 3.00 -8.11 4.48
C LEU A 133 2.37 -7.58 5.78
N GLY A 134 2.47 -6.29 6.04
CA GLY A 134 1.88 -5.64 7.21
C GLY A 134 0.37 -5.86 7.28
N ALA A 135 -0.33 -5.68 6.16
CA ALA A 135 -1.76 -5.93 6.09
C ALA A 135 -2.14 -7.39 6.43
N LEU A 136 -1.42 -8.36 5.87
CA LEU A 136 -1.71 -9.79 6.10
C LEU A 136 -1.40 -10.25 7.52
N VAL A 137 -0.34 -9.70 8.13
CA VAL A 137 0.11 -10.07 9.47
C VAL A 137 -0.75 -9.39 10.54
N ILE A 138 -0.95 -8.07 10.44
CA ILE A 138 -1.63 -7.28 11.48
C ILE A 138 -3.15 -7.34 11.33
N ARG A 139 -3.66 -7.36 10.09
CA ARG A 139 -5.08 -7.49 9.75
C ARG A 139 -5.98 -6.40 10.35
N LYS A 140 -5.45 -5.17 10.41
CA LYS A 140 -6.18 -4.00 10.90
C LYS A 140 -6.06 -2.84 9.93
N PRO A 141 -7.04 -1.92 9.95
CA PRO A 141 -6.93 -0.66 9.21
C PRO A 141 -5.63 0.08 9.56
N GLY A 142 -4.94 0.53 8.52
CA GLY A 142 -3.69 1.29 8.54
C GLY A 142 -2.43 0.44 8.51
N ALA A 143 -2.54 -0.90 8.53
CA ALA A 143 -1.37 -1.76 8.66
C ALA A 143 -0.47 -1.77 7.42
N ALA A 144 -1.05 -1.70 6.23
CA ALA A 144 -0.28 -1.65 4.99
C ALA A 144 0.45 -0.31 4.88
N LEU A 145 -0.27 0.79 5.08
CA LEU A 145 0.29 2.13 5.05
C LEU A 145 1.40 2.31 6.09
N TYR A 146 1.17 1.89 7.34
CA TYR A 146 2.14 2.05 8.42
C TYR A 146 3.45 1.32 8.15
N THR A 147 3.37 0.06 7.70
CA THR A 147 4.57 -0.77 7.49
C THR A 147 5.38 -0.29 6.30
N GLU A 148 4.73 0.10 5.20
CA GLU A 148 5.39 0.65 4.02
C GLU A 148 6.05 1.99 4.31
N LEU A 149 5.31 2.91 4.94
CA LEU A 149 5.83 4.22 5.30
C LEU A 149 7.04 4.09 6.25
N LEU A 150 6.96 3.20 7.24
CA LEU A 150 8.07 2.99 8.16
C LEU A 150 9.29 2.40 7.44
N ALA A 151 9.09 1.46 6.51
CA ALA A 151 10.16 0.93 5.68
C ALA A 151 10.83 2.03 4.86
N ALA A 152 10.04 2.88 4.21
CA ALA A 152 10.53 4.02 3.44
C ALA A 152 11.29 5.04 4.30
N VAL A 153 10.79 5.37 5.49
CA VAL A 153 11.48 6.25 6.45
C VAL A 153 12.83 5.67 6.86
N VAL A 154 12.87 4.39 7.24
CA VAL A 154 14.13 3.73 7.63
C VAL A 154 15.12 3.74 6.47
N SER A 155 14.67 3.42 5.24
CA SER A 155 15.51 3.46 4.05
C SER A 155 16.06 4.86 3.74
N ALA A 156 15.21 5.89 3.86
CA ALA A 156 15.61 7.27 3.65
C ALA A 156 16.62 7.75 4.71
N LEU A 157 16.46 7.34 5.97
CA LEU A 157 17.36 7.70 7.07
C LEU A 157 18.74 7.05 6.93
N VAL A 158 18.82 5.83 6.39
CA VAL A 158 20.10 5.19 6.05
C VAL A 158 20.81 5.95 4.91
N GLY A 159 20.03 6.59 4.04
CA GLY A 159 20.51 7.35 2.90
C GLY A 159 20.42 6.53 1.61
N ASN A 160 19.80 7.11 0.59
CA ASN A 160 19.69 6.52 -0.74
C ASN A 160 19.63 7.63 -1.81
N GLN A 161 19.70 7.23 -3.09
CA GLN A 161 19.75 8.14 -4.24
C GLN A 161 18.48 8.98 -4.46
N TRP A 162 17.34 8.61 -3.86
CA TRP A 162 16.06 9.30 -3.98
C TRP A 162 15.77 10.26 -2.81
N GLY A 163 16.54 10.18 -1.72
CA GLY A 163 16.41 11.05 -0.56
C GLY A 163 14.99 11.05 0.04
N PHE A 164 14.45 12.24 0.31
CA PHE A 164 13.12 12.40 0.90
C PHE A 164 11.98 11.86 0.01
N SER A 165 12.21 11.74 -1.31
CA SER A 165 11.16 11.23 -2.19
C SER A 165 10.75 9.80 -1.87
N THR A 166 11.70 8.99 -1.38
CA THR A 166 11.43 7.66 -0.82
C THR A 166 10.26 7.65 0.16
N VAL A 167 10.19 8.66 1.05
CA VAL A 167 9.20 8.70 2.14
C VAL A 167 7.79 8.90 1.61
N TRP A 168 7.60 9.85 0.69
CA TRP A 168 6.28 10.09 0.12
C TRP A 168 5.88 9.02 -0.91
N TYR A 169 6.86 8.38 -1.59
CA TYR A 169 6.61 7.17 -2.38
C TYR A 169 6.05 6.05 -1.50
N GLY A 170 6.74 5.69 -0.42
CA GLY A 170 6.26 4.64 0.50
C GLY A 170 4.91 4.96 1.13
N PHE A 171 4.59 6.24 1.35
CA PHE A 171 3.25 6.65 1.78
C PHE A 171 2.18 6.31 0.73
N LEU A 172 2.41 6.68 -0.53
CA LEU A 172 1.46 6.43 -1.62
C LEU A 172 1.36 4.95 -1.98
N GLU A 173 2.51 4.28 -2.10
CA GLU A 173 2.62 2.84 -2.35
C GLU A 173 1.88 2.05 -1.28
N GLY A 174 2.01 2.42 0.00
CA GLY A 174 1.30 1.81 1.12
C GLY A 174 -0.21 2.07 1.12
N LEU A 175 -0.65 3.21 0.58
CA LEU A 175 -2.08 3.50 0.42
C LEU A 175 -2.77 2.59 -0.61
N GLY A 176 -2.07 2.16 -1.66
CA GLY A 176 -2.58 1.23 -2.67
C GLY A 176 -3.20 -0.06 -2.07
N PRO A 177 -2.40 -0.92 -1.40
CA PRO A 177 -2.89 -2.12 -0.75
C PRO A 177 -3.87 -1.77 0.38
N GLU A 178 -3.68 -0.68 1.11
CA GLU A 178 -4.59 -0.25 2.16
C GLU A 178 -6.01 0.00 1.64
N VAL A 179 -6.16 0.68 0.50
CA VAL A 179 -7.44 0.89 -0.19
C VAL A 179 -8.06 -0.44 -0.60
N LEU A 180 -7.26 -1.39 -1.11
CA LEU A 180 -7.78 -2.71 -1.43
C LEU A 180 -8.30 -3.45 -0.19
N PHE A 181 -7.54 -3.47 0.91
CA PHE A 181 -8.01 -4.12 2.15
C PHE A 181 -9.23 -3.39 2.73
N ALA A 182 -9.33 -2.08 2.58
CA ALA A 182 -10.54 -1.30 2.88
C ALA A 182 -11.74 -1.73 2.03
N ILE A 183 -11.59 -1.95 0.71
CA ILE A 183 -12.65 -2.49 -0.16
C ILE A 183 -13.08 -3.89 0.31
N LEU A 184 -12.14 -4.70 0.79
CA LEU A 184 -12.41 -6.00 1.40
C LEU A 184 -12.89 -5.91 2.86
N LEU A 185 -13.16 -4.70 3.35
CA LEU A 185 -13.61 -4.36 4.70
C LEU A 185 -12.68 -4.90 5.80
N TYR A 186 -11.41 -5.15 5.49
CA TYR A 186 -10.46 -5.82 6.38
C TYR A 186 -10.97 -7.19 6.87
N ARG A 187 -11.73 -7.91 6.03
CA ARG A 187 -12.30 -9.23 6.37
C ARG A 187 -11.64 -10.39 5.64
N ARG A 188 -10.84 -10.12 4.60
CA ARG A 188 -10.22 -11.14 3.76
C ARG A 188 -8.71 -10.90 3.67
N PHE A 189 -7.93 -11.92 4.07
CA PHE A 189 -6.46 -11.88 4.09
C PHE A 189 -5.84 -13.16 3.48
N GLY A 190 -6.58 -13.84 2.61
CA GLY A 190 -6.10 -15.01 1.88
C GLY A 190 -5.21 -14.63 0.69
N LEU A 191 -4.77 -15.63 -0.07
CA LEU A 191 -3.91 -15.44 -1.24
C LEU A 191 -4.48 -14.39 -2.21
N GLY A 192 -5.75 -14.48 -2.57
CA GLY A 192 -6.38 -13.51 -3.49
C GLY A 192 -6.35 -12.05 -2.98
N ALA A 193 -6.51 -11.84 -1.68
CA ALA A 193 -6.37 -10.50 -1.09
C ALA A 193 -4.92 -10.01 -1.13
N SER A 194 -3.96 -10.92 -0.92
CA SER A 194 -2.53 -10.62 -1.04
C SER A 194 -2.15 -10.23 -2.48
N LEU A 195 -2.59 -11.01 -3.48
CA LEU A 195 -2.35 -10.72 -4.89
C LEU A 195 -2.99 -9.38 -5.28
N GLY A 196 -4.21 -9.12 -4.82
CA GLY A 196 -4.87 -7.83 -5.00
C GLY A 196 -4.09 -6.68 -4.36
N GLY A 197 -3.56 -6.86 -3.15
CA GLY A 197 -2.77 -5.86 -2.45
C GLY A 197 -1.50 -5.51 -3.23
N GLY A 198 -0.78 -6.54 -3.69
CA GLY A 198 0.37 -6.38 -4.57
C GLY A 198 0.02 -5.67 -5.88
N ALA A 199 -1.10 -6.04 -6.52
CA ALA A 199 -1.57 -5.36 -7.74
C ALA A 199 -1.89 -3.88 -7.47
N ALA A 200 -2.57 -3.56 -6.36
CA ALA A 200 -2.93 -2.20 -6.01
C ALA A 200 -1.70 -1.33 -5.74
N ALA A 201 -0.70 -1.85 -5.03
CA ALA A 201 0.58 -1.20 -4.86
C ALA A 201 1.29 -0.99 -6.22
N GLY A 202 1.27 -2.00 -7.08
CA GLY A 202 1.84 -1.96 -8.43
C GLY A 202 1.19 -0.92 -9.35
N VAL A 203 -0.13 -0.74 -9.25
CA VAL A 203 -0.85 0.36 -9.94
C VAL A 203 -0.34 1.71 -9.47
N VAL A 204 -0.20 1.91 -8.15
CA VAL A 204 0.23 3.20 -7.60
C VAL A 204 1.64 3.55 -8.05
N VAL A 205 2.61 2.66 -7.87
CA VAL A 205 4.00 2.92 -8.29
C VAL A 205 4.11 3.04 -9.81
N GLY A 206 3.39 2.21 -10.57
CA GLY A 206 3.37 2.27 -12.03
C GLY A 206 2.86 3.62 -12.55
N LEU A 207 1.81 4.18 -11.93
CA LEU A 207 1.34 5.51 -12.25
C LEU A 207 2.38 6.56 -11.84
N LEU A 208 2.86 6.53 -10.60
CA LEU A 208 3.85 7.49 -10.11
C LEU A 208 5.08 7.55 -11.01
N ASP A 209 5.70 6.42 -11.30
CA ASP A 209 6.93 6.38 -12.10
C ASP A 209 6.70 6.89 -13.52
N THR A 210 5.58 6.55 -14.16
CA THR A 210 5.27 7.01 -15.53
C THR A 210 4.95 8.49 -15.64
N PHE A 211 4.71 9.17 -14.52
CA PHE A 211 4.51 10.61 -14.46
C PHE A 211 5.71 11.37 -13.88
N VAL A 212 6.45 10.76 -12.96
CA VAL A 212 7.58 11.41 -12.25
C VAL A 212 8.93 11.07 -12.88
N TYR A 213 9.19 9.79 -13.16
CA TYR A 213 10.49 9.34 -13.66
C TYR A 213 10.53 9.13 -15.18
N TYR A 214 9.39 8.80 -15.79
CA TYR A 214 9.28 8.52 -17.23
C TYR A 214 8.17 9.33 -17.93
N PRO A 215 8.07 10.66 -17.71
CA PRO A 215 7.03 11.48 -18.33
C PRO A 215 7.05 11.43 -19.86
N GLU A 216 8.22 11.22 -20.46
CA GLU A 216 8.50 11.15 -21.90
C GLU A 216 8.15 9.83 -22.57
N PHE A 217 7.87 8.76 -21.80
CA PHE A 217 7.46 7.50 -22.38
C PHE A 217 6.21 7.67 -23.27
N SER A 218 6.21 6.99 -24.41
CA SER A 218 5.00 6.90 -25.24
C SER A 218 3.85 6.27 -24.43
N PRO A 219 2.58 6.54 -24.77
CA PRO A 219 1.44 5.93 -24.07
C PRO A 219 1.54 4.40 -23.97
N VAL A 220 2.05 3.76 -25.03
CA VAL A 220 2.29 2.32 -25.05
C VAL A 220 3.37 1.92 -24.05
N PHE A 221 4.49 2.65 -23.98
CA PHE A 221 5.56 2.34 -23.02
C PHE A 221 5.13 2.55 -21.58
N LYS A 222 4.34 3.59 -21.31
CA LYS A 222 3.72 3.80 -19.98
C LYS A 222 2.81 2.63 -19.61
N ALA A 223 1.95 2.19 -20.54
CA ALA A 223 1.08 1.03 -20.31
C ALA A 223 1.88 -0.24 -20.03
N VAL A 224 2.95 -0.50 -20.80
CA VAL A 224 3.82 -1.66 -20.57
C VAL A 224 4.52 -1.59 -19.21
N TYR A 225 5.04 -0.42 -18.83
CA TYR A 225 5.66 -0.21 -17.51
C TYR A 225 4.66 -0.49 -16.38
N ILE A 226 3.45 0.07 -16.47
CA ILE A 226 2.39 -0.14 -15.47
C ILE A 226 2.03 -1.62 -15.37
N VAL A 227 1.89 -2.33 -16.49
CA VAL A 227 1.62 -3.77 -16.48
C VAL A 227 2.78 -4.56 -15.85
N ALA A 228 4.02 -4.18 -16.13
CA ALA A 228 5.20 -4.77 -15.51
C ALA A 228 5.23 -4.53 -13.99
N ALA A 229 4.93 -3.32 -13.54
CA ALA A 229 4.83 -2.93 -12.14
C ALA A 229 3.71 -3.69 -11.40
N ILE A 230 2.52 -3.81 -12.00
CA ILE A 230 1.41 -4.61 -11.47
C ILE A 230 1.82 -6.07 -11.36
N THR A 231 2.44 -6.63 -12.39
CA THR A 231 2.89 -8.03 -12.40
C THR A 231 3.93 -8.26 -11.31
N SER A 232 4.88 -7.35 -11.16
CA SER A 232 5.89 -7.37 -10.09
C SER A 232 5.24 -7.30 -8.72
N GLY A 233 4.28 -6.39 -8.52
CA GLY A 233 3.52 -6.27 -7.28
C GLY A 233 2.76 -7.55 -6.96
N VAL A 234 2.06 -8.15 -7.93
CA VAL A 234 1.34 -9.42 -7.73
C VAL A 234 2.29 -10.56 -7.36
N VAL A 235 3.38 -10.72 -8.11
CA VAL A 235 4.30 -11.86 -7.94
C VAL A 235 5.19 -11.68 -6.72
N ILE A 236 5.88 -10.54 -6.60
CA ILE A 236 6.85 -10.32 -5.54
C ILE A 236 6.15 -9.90 -4.25
N ALA A 237 5.41 -8.79 -4.24
CA ALA A 237 4.76 -8.33 -3.03
C ALA A 237 3.56 -9.22 -2.65
N GLY A 238 2.73 -9.64 -3.60
CA GLY A 238 1.54 -10.44 -3.35
C GLY A 238 1.87 -11.89 -2.96
N VAL A 239 2.52 -12.66 -3.82
CA VAL A 239 2.88 -14.05 -3.48
C VAL A 239 3.94 -14.08 -2.37
N GLY A 240 4.94 -13.20 -2.43
CA GLY A 240 6.02 -13.13 -1.43
C GLY A 240 5.49 -12.82 -0.03
N SER A 241 4.64 -11.80 0.14
CA SER A 241 4.06 -11.48 1.46
C SER A 241 3.17 -12.60 1.99
N TRP A 242 2.42 -13.26 1.12
CA TRP A 242 1.60 -14.40 1.53
C TRP A 242 2.47 -15.57 2.00
N ALA A 243 3.53 -15.90 1.25
CA ALA A 243 4.47 -16.96 1.60
C ALA A 243 5.22 -16.63 2.91
N LEU A 244 5.68 -15.39 3.07
CA LEU A 244 6.34 -14.91 4.28
C LEU A 244 5.42 -14.95 5.49
N THR A 245 4.16 -14.52 5.35
CA THR A 245 3.16 -14.62 6.42
C THR A 245 3.02 -16.06 6.90
N ARG A 246 2.94 -17.03 5.98
CA ARG A 246 2.85 -18.46 6.32
C ARG A 246 4.15 -18.98 6.95
N ALA A 247 5.30 -18.55 6.46
CA ALA A 247 6.59 -18.92 7.04
C ALA A 247 6.71 -18.42 8.49
N LEU A 248 6.42 -17.14 8.73
CA LEU A 248 6.41 -16.52 10.07
C LEU A 248 5.38 -17.16 11.00
N ALA A 249 4.23 -17.57 10.48
CA ALA A 249 3.24 -18.27 11.29
C ALA A 249 3.75 -19.65 11.76
N ARG A 250 4.48 -20.38 10.91
CA ARG A 250 5.07 -21.69 11.25
C ARG A 250 6.16 -21.61 12.31
N THR A 251 6.84 -20.48 12.47
CA THR A 251 7.83 -20.30 13.55
C THR A 251 7.19 -20.00 14.90
N GLY A 252 5.87 -19.73 14.94
CA GLY A 252 5.19 -19.30 16.16
C GLY A 252 5.33 -17.80 16.47
N ALA A 253 6.11 -17.05 15.68
CA ALA A 253 6.31 -15.61 15.87
C ALA A 253 4.99 -14.81 15.82
N LEU A 254 4.00 -15.28 15.06
CA LEU A 254 2.70 -14.63 14.92
C LEU A 254 1.63 -15.15 15.90
N SER A 255 2.01 -15.94 16.92
CA SER A 255 1.07 -16.66 17.78
C SER A 255 0.09 -15.77 18.55
N SER A 256 0.47 -14.54 18.85
CA SER A 256 -0.31 -13.49 19.52
C SER A 256 -1.28 -12.74 18.58
N LEU A 257 -1.12 -12.92 17.26
CA LEU A 257 -1.88 -12.24 16.20
C LEU A 257 -2.96 -13.15 15.59
N ALA A 258 -3.93 -12.53 14.93
CA ALA A 258 -4.97 -13.25 14.19
C ALA A 258 -4.38 -14.10 13.06
N SER A 259 -3.35 -13.58 12.38
CA SER A 259 -2.60 -14.26 11.33
C SER A 259 -1.98 -15.59 11.77
N GLY A 260 -1.42 -15.66 12.99
CA GLY A 260 -0.87 -16.91 13.51
C GLY A 260 -1.93 -17.89 14.05
N ARG A 261 -3.12 -17.42 14.45
CA ARG A 261 -4.22 -18.31 14.89
C ARG A 261 -4.84 -19.07 13.71
N ASP A 262 -5.01 -18.42 12.57
CA ASP A 262 -5.60 -19.05 11.38
C ASP A 262 -4.66 -20.09 10.76
N ALA A 263 -3.35 -19.82 10.75
CA ALA A 263 -2.35 -20.75 10.22
C ALA A 263 -2.25 -22.07 11.01
N ARG A 264 -2.78 -22.12 12.24
CA ARG A 264 -2.87 -23.36 13.05
C ARG A 264 -4.15 -24.16 12.79
N ARG A 265 -5.11 -23.60 12.05
CA ARG A 265 -6.41 -24.24 11.74
C ARG A 265 -6.42 -24.90 10.35
N VAL A 266 -5.36 -24.73 9.57
CA VAL A 266 -5.15 -25.27 8.22
C VAL A 266 -4.05 -26.30 8.28
#